data_AF-A0A0P9D347-F1
#
_entry.id   AF-A0A0P9D347-F1
#
_cell.length_a   1.000
_cell.length_b   1.000
_cell.length_c   1.000
_cell.angle_alpha   90.00
_cell.angle_beta   90.00
_cell.angle_gamma   90.00
#
_symmetry.space_group_name_H-M   'P 1'
#
loop_
_entity.id
_entity.type
_entity.pdbx_description
1 polymer ?
#
loop_
_entity_poly.entity_id
_entity_poly.type
_entity_poly.pdbx_seq_one_letter_code
_entity_poly.pdbx_strand_id
1 'polypeptide(L)'
;MHDGTASLGYGFFIPIFFINIGLQAQAAGLIAAPLFTIAIIVIAVLTKIVGGGLGARLGGFNNRSSFQIGVGMVTRGEVALVIAGAGLAAGLVDASLFSILVVVTLATTLVTPPLLRLAFGKQAAADPTSEPVATLAVEGAAD
;
A
#
# COMPACT_ATOMS: atom_id res chain seq x y z
N MET A 1 6.95 16.58 23.02
CA MET A 1 6.52 17.48 21.91
C MET A 1 6.11 16.73 20.64
N HIS A 2 6.57 15.49 20.37
CA HIS A 2 6.16 14.76 19.15
C HIS A 2 4.67 14.36 19.12
N ASP A 3 4.07 14.02 20.26
CA ASP A 3 2.69 13.49 20.28
C ASP A 3 1.62 14.52 19.86
N GLY A 4 1.87 15.81 20.09
CA GLY A 4 0.93 16.88 19.75
C GLY A 4 0.75 17.08 18.25
N THR A 5 1.80 16.85 17.45
CA THR A 5 1.72 16.98 15.98
C THR A 5 1.01 15.79 15.35
N ALA A 6 1.26 14.58 15.86
CA ALA A 6 0.62 13.36 15.40
C ALA A 6 -0.88 13.34 15.72
N SER A 7 -1.27 13.79 16.92
CA SER A 7 -2.68 13.85 17.33
C SER A 7 -3.50 14.79 16.45
N LEU A 8 -2.93 15.95 16.06
CA LEU A 8 -3.56 16.86 15.10
C LEU A 8 -3.68 16.23 13.71
N GLY A 9 -2.62 15.57 13.24
CA GLY A 9 -2.62 14.87 11.95
C GLY A 9 -3.69 13.79 11.86
N TYR A 10 -3.62 12.79 12.75
CA TYR A 10 -4.53 11.65 12.74
C TYR A 10 -5.95 11.99 13.22
N GLY A 11 -6.09 12.95 14.14
CA GLY A 11 -7.38 13.30 14.72
C GLY A 11 -8.20 14.27 13.88
N PHE A 12 -7.57 15.10 13.03
CA PHE A 12 -8.27 16.16 12.32
C PHE A 12 -7.97 16.18 10.82
N PHE A 13 -6.70 16.34 10.42
CA PHE A 13 -6.36 16.60 9.02
C PHE A 13 -6.56 15.38 8.12
N ILE A 14 -6.13 14.20 8.55
CA ILE A 14 -6.22 12.96 7.76
C ILE A 14 -7.70 12.60 7.48
N PRO A 15 -8.59 12.54 8.49
CA PRO A 15 -10.02 12.28 8.24
C PRO A 15 -10.66 13.29 7.29
N ILE A 16 -10.39 14.59 7.46
CA ILE A 16 -10.96 15.64 6.60
C ILE A 16 -10.48 15.49 5.15
N PHE A 17 -9.20 15.17 4.93
CA PHE A 17 -8.67 14.90 3.60
C PHE A 17 -9.42 13.74 2.93
N PHE A 18 -9.58 12.61 3.61
CA PHE A 18 -10.28 11.46 3.04
C PHE A 18 -11.77 11.70 2.83
N ILE A 19 -12.44 12.46 3.71
CA ILE A 19 -13.83 12.89 3.52
C ILE A 19 -13.96 13.76 2.26
N ASN A 20 -13.06 14.73 2.09
CA ASN A 20 -13.08 15.63 0.95
C ASN A 20 -12.85 14.87 -0.37
N ILE A 21 -11.86 13.97 -0.42
CA ILE A 21 -11.63 13.10 -1.58
C ILE A 21 -12.86 12.23 -1.87
N GLY A 22 -13.47 11.65 -0.82
CA GLY A 22 -14.68 10.84 -0.96
C GLY A 22 -15.88 11.62 -1.50
N LEU A 23 -16.07 12.87 -1.08
CA LEU A 23 -17.13 13.76 -1.58
C LEU A 23 -16.93 14.15 -3.04
N GLN A 24 -15.67 14.35 -3.47
CA GLN A 24 -15.34 14.67 -4.85
C GLN A 24 -15.45 13.45 -5.78
N ALA A 25 -15.28 12.24 -5.26
CA ALA A 25 -15.42 11.01 -6.03
C ALA A 25 -16.89 10.76 -6.37
N GLN A 26 -17.22 10.83 -7.66
CA GLN A 26 -18.58 10.65 -8.13
C GLN A 26 -18.83 9.17 -8.46
N ALA A 27 -19.86 8.57 -7.85
CA ALA A 27 -20.28 7.20 -8.17
C ALA A 27 -20.68 7.03 -9.65
N ALA A 28 -21.04 8.12 -10.32
CA ALA A 28 -21.38 8.13 -11.74
C ALA A 28 -20.26 7.61 -12.65
N GLY A 29 -18.98 7.95 -12.37
CA GLY A 29 -17.84 7.46 -13.15
C GLY A 29 -17.63 5.95 -13.02
N LEU A 30 -17.97 5.38 -11.86
CA LEU A 30 -17.89 3.94 -11.60
C LEU A 30 -18.98 3.16 -12.35
N ILE A 31 -20.18 3.70 -12.41
CA ILE A 31 -21.33 3.10 -13.12
C ILE A 31 -21.15 3.21 -14.64
N ALA A 32 -20.54 4.29 -15.11
CA ALA A 32 -20.36 4.55 -16.54
C ALA A 32 -19.37 3.57 -17.21
N ALA A 33 -18.35 3.08 -16.49
CA ALA A 33 -17.31 2.24 -17.06
C ALA A 33 -16.77 1.16 -16.09
N PRO A 34 -17.62 0.20 -15.65
CA PRO A 34 -17.22 -0.81 -14.67
C PRO A 34 -16.12 -1.74 -15.20
N LEU A 35 -16.21 -2.13 -16.48
CA LEU A 35 -15.23 -3.04 -17.10
C LEU A 35 -13.85 -2.40 -17.21
N PHE A 36 -13.79 -1.11 -17.57
CA PHE A 36 -12.54 -0.36 -17.65
C PHE A 36 -11.91 -0.18 -16.27
N THR A 37 -12.72 0.10 -15.24
CA THR A 37 -12.25 0.22 -13.85
C THR A 37 -11.65 -1.10 -13.36
N ILE A 38 -12.34 -2.22 -13.58
CA ILE A 38 -11.84 -3.56 -13.20
C ILE A 38 -10.54 -3.87 -13.94
N ALA A 39 -10.47 -3.57 -15.25
CA ALA A 39 -9.26 -3.78 -16.03
C ALA A 39 -8.07 -2.98 -15.47
N ILE A 40 -8.27 -1.71 -15.11
CA ILE A 40 -7.22 -0.89 -14.48
C ILE A 40 -6.81 -1.47 -13.13
N ILE A 41 -7.74 -1.95 -12.29
CA ILE A 41 -7.40 -2.57 -11.01
C ILE A 41 -6.52 -3.79 -11.23
N VAL A 42 -6.89 -4.69 -12.14
CA VAL A 42 -6.12 -5.89 -12.45
C VAL A 42 -4.74 -5.53 -12.96
N ILE A 43 -4.65 -4.60 -13.93
CA ILE A 43 -3.37 -4.12 -14.45
C ILE A 43 -2.54 -3.48 -13.34
N ALA A 44 -3.13 -2.65 -12.48
CA ALA A 44 -2.43 -2.00 -11.37
C ALA A 44 -1.82 -3.01 -10.39
N VAL A 45 -2.56 -4.07 -10.05
CA VAL A 45 -2.07 -5.13 -9.16
C VAL A 45 -0.96 -5.92 -9.85
N LEU A 46 -1.18 -6.40 -11.07
CA LEU A 46 -0.23 -7.23 -11.80
C LEU A 46 1.08 -6.49 -12.08
N THR A 47 1.00 -5.24 -12.57
CA THR A 47 2.19 -4.44 -12.88
C THR A 47 3.01 -4.14 -11.62
N LYS A 48 2.38 -3.94 -10.46
CA LYS A 48 3.09 -3.72 -9.20
C LYS A 48 3.73 -4.99 -8.65
N ILE A 49 3.03 -6.13 -8.72
CA ILE A 49 3.59 -7.42 -8.31
C ILE A 49 4.76 -7.81 -9.19
N VAL A 50 4.58 -7.72 -10.52
CA VAL A 50 5.62 -8.10 -11.49
C VAL A 50 6.75 -7.08 -11.48
N GLY A 51 6.47 -5.78 -11.58
CA GLY A 51 7.51 -4.74 -11.60
C GLY A 51 8.31 -4.68 -10.30
N GLY A 52 7.62 -4.68 -9.14
CA GLY A 52 8.26 -4.71 -7.83
C GLY A 52 9.00 -6.01 -7.55
N GLY A 53 8.44 -7.15 -7.97
CA GLY A 53 9.06 -8.46 -7.83
C GLY A 53 10.28 -8.64 -8.73
N LEU A 54 10.22 -8.18 -9.98
CA LEU A 54 11.38 -8.19 -10.89
C LEU A 54 12.47 -7.25 -10.37
N GLY A 55 12.11 -6.05 -9.89
CA GLY A 55 13.07 -5.14 -9.25
C GLY A 55 13.78 -5.79 -8.05
N ALA A 56 13.02 -6.47 -7.18
CA ALA A 56 13.60 -7.24 -6.07
C ALA A 56 14.49 -8.39 -6.56
N ARG A 57 14.09 -9.08 -7.64
CA ARG A 57 14.88 -10.19 -8.19
C ARG A 57 16.22 -9.72 -8.75
N LEU A 58 16.24 -8.59 -9.44
CA LEU A 58 17.45 -7.93 -9.91
C LEU A 58 18.32 -7.44 -8.74
N GLY A 59 17.71 -7.07 -7.62
CA GLY A 59 18.39 -6.76 -6.37
C GLY A 59 18.91 -7.96 -5.58
N GLY A 60 18.84 -9.18 -6.13
CA GLY A 60 19.40 -10.39 -5.50
C GLY A 60 18.47 -11.15 -4.55
N PHE A 61 17.20 -10.75 -4.43
CA PHE A 61 16.25 -11.45 -3.57
C PHE A 61 15.80 -12.79 -4.19
N ASN A 62 15.44 -13.75 -3.33
CA ASN A 62 14.84 -15.01 -3.78
C ASN A 62 13.41 -14.80 -4.31
N ASN A 63 12.85 -15.79 -5.03
CA ASN A 63 11.52 -15.66 -5.65
C ASN A 63 10.40 -15.36 -4.64
N ARG A 64 10.49 -15.91 -3.42
CA ARG A 64 9.47 -15.72 -2.37
C ARG A 64 9.51 -14.30 -1.83
N SER A 65 10.69 -13.81 -1.46
CA SER A 65 10.91 -12.44 -0.98
C SER A 65 10.59 -11.43 -2.08
N SER A 66 10.91 -11.74 -3.34
CA SER A 66 10.57 -10.90 -4.49
C SER A 66 9.04 -10.78 -4.67
N PHE A 67 8.30 -11.88 -4.56
CA PHE A 67 6.84 -11.86 -4.59
C PHE A 67 6.24 -11.06 -3.42
N GLN A 68 6.78 -11.25 -2.20
CA GLN A 68 6.36 -10.50 -1.01
C GLN A 68 6.56 -8.99 -1.18
N ILE A 69 7.70 -8.57 -1.72
CA ILE A 69 7.98 -7.17 -2.03
C ILE A 69 7.00 -6.66 -3.09
N GLY A 70 6.81 -7.40 -4.19
CA GLY A 70 5.86 -7.02 -5.24
C GLY A 70 4.43 -6.83 -4.73
N VAL A 71 3.95 -7.73 -3.88
CA VAL A 71 2.63 -7.62 -3.23
C VAL A 71 2.58 -6.42 -2.29
N GLY A 72 3.64 -6.15 -1.52
CA GLY A 72 3.72 -4.98 -0.65
C GLY A 72 3.64 -3.65 -1.42
N MET A 73 4.04 -3.63 -2.69
CA MET A 73 4.00 -2.44 -3.55
C MET A 73 2.64 -2.20 -4.22
N VAL A 74 1.65 -3.08 -4.03
CA VAL A 74 0.31 -2.94 -4.63
C VAL A 74 -0.48 -1.80 -3.98
N THR A 75 -0.30 -1.58 -2.67
CA THR A 75 -1.05 -0.54 -1.94
C THR A 75 -0.73 0.84 -2.50
N ARG A 76 -1.79 1.63 -2.71
CA ARG A 76 -1.67 3.02 -3.14
C ARG A 76 -2.06 3.91 -1.98
N GLY A 77 -1.14 4.79 -1.61
CA GLY A 77 -1.33 5.72 -0.50
C GLY A 77 -2.05 7.01 -0.88
N GLU A 78 -2.14 7.90 0.09
CA GLU A 78 -2.64 9.27 -0.03
C GLU A 78 -2.00 10.07 -1.17
N VAL A 79 -0.71 9.87 -1.46
CA VAL A 79 0.02 10.61 -2.49
C VAL A 79 -0.64 10.47 -3.87
N ALA A 80 -1.17 9.29 -4.19
CA ALA A 80 -1.89 9.08 -5.44
C ALA A 80 -3.16 9.92 -5.53
N LEU A 81 -3.89 10.05 -4.41
CA LEU A 81 -5.11 10.84 -4.31
C LEU A 81 -4.81 12.35 -4.34
N VAL A 82 -3.73 12.79 -3.69
CA VAL A 82 -3.27 14.18 -3.72
C VAL A 82 -2.93 14.58 -5.15
N ILE A 83 -2.17 13.76 -5.87
CA ILE A 83 -1.79 14.03 -7.28
C ILE A 83 -3.03 14.03 -8.17
N ALA A 84 -3.96 13.08 -7.98
CA ALA A 84 -5.20 13.03 -8.74
C ALA A 84 -6.05 14.29 -8.50
N GLY A 85 -6.15 14.75 -7.25
CA GLY A 85 -6.87 15.99 -6.90
C GLY A 85 -6.23 17.24 -7.48
N ALA A 86 -4.89 17.33 -7.43
CA ALA A 86 -4.15 18.40 -8.08
C ALA A 86 -4.35 18.40 -9.60
N GLY A 87 -4.36 17.22 -10.22
CA GLY A 87 -4.65 17.04 -11.65
C GLY A 87 -6.07 17.47 -12.03
N LEU A 88 -7.05 17.17 -11.19
CA LEU A 88 -8.44 17.61 -11.38
C LEU A 88 -8.55 19.13 -11.28
N ALA A 89 -7.92 19.74 -10.27
CA ALA A 89 -7.89 21.20 -10.10
C ALA A 89 -7.18 21.92 -11.25
N ALA A 90 -6.15 21.30 -11.83
CA ALA A 90 -5.44 21.82 -13.00
C ALA A 90 -6.15 21.54 -14.34
N GLY A 91 -7.28 20.82 -14.34
CA GLY A 91 -8.00 20.42 -15.55
C GLY A 91 -7.30 19.35 -16.39
N LEU A 92 -6.28 18.68 -15.85
CA LEU A 92 -5.54 17.59 -16.52
C LEU A 92 -6.24 16.24 -16.37
N VAL A 93 -7.10 16.10 -15.36
CA VAL A 93 -7.88 14.91 -15.05
C VAL A 93 -9.34 15.33 -15.00
N ASP A 94 -10.21 14.66 -15.74
CA ASP A 94 -11.65 14.92 -15.64
C ASP A 94 -12.28 14.23 -14.41
N ALA A 95 -13.51 14.59 -14.08
CA ALA A 95 -14.21 14.05 -12.91
C ALA A 95 -14.45 12.53 -12.98
N SER A 96 -14.57 11.96 -14.18
CA SER A 96 -14.75 10.52 -14.38
C SER A 96 -13.44 9.78 -14.06
N LEU A 97 -12.33 10.24 -14.62
CA LEU A 97 -11.01 9.67 -14.37
C LEU A 97 -10.59 9.84 -12.90
N PHE A 98 -10.87 11.00 -12.28
CA PHE A 98 -10.65 11.20 -10.84
C PHE A 98 -11.39 10.13 -10.02
N SER A 99 -12.67 9.90 -10.34
CA SER A 99 -13.49 8.90 -9.63
C SER A 99 -12.94 7.48 -9.81
N ILE A 100 -12.49 7.12 -11.02
CA ILE A 100 -11.82 5.84 -11.28
C ILE A 100 -10.54 5.71 -10.46
N LEU A 101 -9.70 6.75 -10.40
CA LEU A 101 -8.45 6.74 -9.63
C LEU A 101 -8.68 6.58 -8.12
N VAL A 102 -9.74 7.20 -7.58
CA VAL A 102 -10.14 7.02 -6.19
C VAL A 102 -10.53 5.55 -5.94
N VAL A 103 -11.40 4.98 -6.78
CA VAL A 103 -11.83 3.58 -6.64
C VAL A 103 -10.66 2.62 -6.77
N VAL A 104 -9.78 2.79 -7.75
CA VAL A 104 -8.58 1.96 -7.92
C VAL A 104 -7.68 2.05 -6.69
N THR A 105 -7.48 3.25 -6.14
CA THR A 105 -6.66 3.45 -4.94
C THR A 105 -7.26 2.70 -3.75
N LEU A 106 -8.54 2.89 -3.46
CA LEU A 106 -9.23 2.18 -2.38
C LEU A 106 -9.21 0.66 -2.58
N ALA A 107 -9.52 0.19 -3.79
CA ALA A 107 -9.56 -1.24 -4.10
C ALA A 107 -8.18 -1.89 -3.92
N THR A 108 -7.12 -1.29 -4.46
CA THR A 108 -5.76 -1.83 -4.30
C THR A 108 -5.31 -1.85 -2.84
N THR A 109 -5.67 -0.84 -2.06
CA THR A 109 -5.39 -0.78 -0.61
C THR A 109 -6.14 -1.85 0.17
N LEU A 110 -7.41 -2.13 -0.16
CA LEU A 110 -8.20 -3.18 0.49
C LEU A 110 -7.76 -4.60 0.06
N VAL A 111 -7.30 -4.77 -1.18
CA VAL A 111 -6.82 -6.06 -1.71
C VAL A 111 -5.42 -6.41 -1.19
N THR A 112 -4.62 -5.43 -0.79
CA THR A 112 -3.23 -5.66 -0.36
C THR A 112 -3.11 -6.54 0.90
N PRO A 113 -3.83 -6.31 2.02
CA PRO A 113 -3.68 -7.16 3.22
C PRO A 113 -4.02 -8.64 3.00
N PRO A 114 -5.10 -9.02 2.27
CA PRO A 114 -5.33 -10.40 1.88
C PRO A 114 -4.18 -10.99 1.04
N LEU A 115 -3.69 -10.26 0.04
CA LEU A 115 -2.56 -10.72 -0.78
C LEU A 115 -1.28 -10.89 0.06
N LEU A 116 -1.01 -9.98 0.99
CA LEU A 116 0.11 -10.09 1.92
C LEU A 116 -0.05 -11.33 2.81
N ARG A 117 -1.24 -11.58 3.36
CA ARG A 117 -1.49 -12.83 4.12
C ARG A 117 -1.19 -14.07 3.30
N LEU A 118 -1.50 -14.09 2.00
CA LEU A 118 -1.15 -15.21 1.12
C LEU A 118 0.37 -15.31 0.87
N ALA A 119 1.05 -14.17 0.69
CA ALA A 119 2.49 -14.11 0.46
C ALA A 119 3.32 -14.50 1.72
N PHE A 120 2.79 -14.22 2.91
CA PHE A 120 3.44 -14.46 4.20
C PHE A 120 2.86 -15.66 4.98
N GLY A 121 1.75 -16.26 4.53
CA GLY A 121 0.94 -17.24 5.26
C GLY A 121 1.60 -18.56 5.67
N LYS A 122 2.87 -18.78 5.33
CA LYS A 122 3.70 -19.89 5.82
C LYS A 122 4.66 -19.51 6.95
N GLN A 123 4.79 -18.23 7.31
CA GLN A 123 5.74 -17.74 8.34
C GLN A 123 5.07 -17.21 9.60
N ALA A 124 3.77 -16.88 9.58
CA ALA A 124 3.07 -16.46 10.80
C ALA A 124 2.90 -17.59 11.85
N ALA A 125 3.29 -18.83 11.52
CA ALA A 125 3.23 -20.00 12.41
C ALA A 125 4.59 -20.43 12.98
N ALA A 126 5.67 -19.68 12.73
CA ALA A 126 6.99 -19.86 13.36
C ALA A 126 7.59 -18.47 13.60
N ASP A 127 7.83 -17.95 14.80
CA ASP A 127 7.97 -18.49 16.14
C ASP A 127 7.94 -17.27 17.10
N PRO A 128 7.07 -17.16 18.12
CA PRO A 128 7.13 -16.08 19.12
C PRO A 128 8.26 -16.24 20.14
N THR A 129 9.08 -17.29 20.03
CA THR A 129 10.02 -17.76 21.05
C THR A 129 11.43 -18.07 20.54
N SER A 130 11.87 -17.54 19.40
CA SER A 130 13.30 -17.62 19.04
C SER A 130 14.12 -16.69 19.97
N GLU A 131 14.63 -17.33 21.03
CA GLU A 131 15.30 -16.89 22.26
C GLU A 131 16.48 -15.87 22.16
N PRO A 132 16.96 -15.32 23.31
CA PRO A 132 17.46 -13.94 23.46
C PRO A 132 18.94 -13.73 23.09
N VAL A 133 19.24 -12.47 22.76
CA VAL A 133 20.54 -11.89 22.34
C VAL A 133 21.62 -11.87 23.45
N ALA A 134 21.65 -12.78 24.41
CA ALA A 134 22.60 -12.69 25.53
C ALA A 134 23.16 -14.02 26.04
N THR A 135 24.13 -14.61 25.33
CA THR A 135 25.04 -15.62 25.93
C THR A 135 26.49 -15.56 25.39
N LEU A 136 26.87 -14.58 24.56
CA LEU A 136 28.23 -14.53 23.98
C LEU A 136 29.23 -13.56 24.65
N ALA A 137 29.08 -13.22 25.94
CA ALA A 137 29.94 -12.20 26.56
C ALA A 137 30.47 -12.44 27.99
N VAL A 138 30.32 -13.62 28.61
CA VAL A 138 30.83 -13.82 30.00
C VAL A 138 31.68 -15.07 30.22
N GLU A 139 32.04 -15.83 29.18
CA GLU A 139 32.94 -16.99 29.32
C GLU A 139 34.37 -16.68 28.81
N GLY A 140 35.05 -15.70 29.42
CA GLY A 140 36.40 -15.33 28.95
C GLY A 140 37.18 -14.29 29.76
N ALA A 141 36.94 -14.15 31.07
CA ALA A 141 37.75 -13.26 31.93
C ALA A 141 37.94 -13.77 33.36
N ALA A 142 38.03 -15.08 33.53
CA ALA A 142 38.59 -15.69 34.73
C ALA A 142 39.62 -16.72 34.28
N ASP A 143 40.84 -16.23 34.02
CA ASP A 143 42.13 -16.90 34.17
C ASP A 143 43.25 -15.85 34.00
#